data_AF-A0AA38P2J4-F1
#
_entry.id   AF-A0AA38P2J4-F1
#
_cell.length_a   1.000
_cell.length_b   1.000
_cell.length_c   1.000
_cell.angle_alpha   90.00
_cell.angle_beta   90.00
_cell.angle_gamma   90.00
#
_symmetry.space_group_name_H-M   'P 1'
#
loop_
_entity.id
_entity.type
_entity.pdbx_description
1 polymer ?
#
loop_
_entity_poly.entity_id
_entity_poly.type
_entity_poly.pdbx_seq_one_letter_code
_entity_poly.pdbx_strand_id
1 'polypeptide(L)'
;MKKVDLTYIGLSLLFAGSCSTHSTATYPRSTNESDSVPVIDLGYARYQGAFDSTNNLTSYLGMRYAAPPLGDLRWQAPQSPASTNDSGIQQATTQPPTCPQAGWGVASSYPTQLTKRAETDTDDGSSEDCLFLNVFIPGNTIPTDPLPTMVWIHGGAYLGGSASMYSGADILRDANNEIVVVIIQYRLGIYGFLAGSQVKANGALNAAILDQEFALRWVHSHISKFGGDPSKVTIWGESAGAGSVFLHTIANDGQTQPQLFRGAITSSVYVPSMYAYNDTIPEALFSQAVFLANCSSTENAMACLRALSYADLQNINLIINAQGFYGTFISPPVLDGRLFTRRPIEALKQGKVNGESLLSVFNANEGYIFVNQSNPMNASTYAMNLFPTLDPQVADEMDKLYASFNSTEQDMLIMADSMFVCPTYYHLSAFRGKGWKGEFAIPPATHGSDVPYYYPSLSNLSADPIFQNPDFFNAFSGAFMAFIVSQNPNDKLNETIATPAWAPYSINRTEMVFNKTGDDEVDIHAKSTEEELLERCRFWESIAPETRQ
;
A
#
# COMPACT_ATOMS: atom_id res chain seq x y z
N MET A 1 -43.21 -22.45 -5.22
CA MET A 1 -42.04 -22.55 -4.31
C MET A 1 -40.79 -22.56 -5.18
N LYS A 2 -40.21 -21.38 -5.42
CA LYS A 2 -38.94 -21.21 -6.15
C LYS A 2 -37.83 -21.13 -5.10
N LYS A 3 -36.85 -22.03 -5.18
CA LYS A 3 -35.60 -21.92 -4.42
C LYS A 3 -34.72 -20.89 -5.13
N VAL A 4 -34.24 -19.93 -4.35
CA VAL A 4 -33.31 -18.87 -4.74
C VAL A 4 -31.90 -19.42 -4.57
N ASP A 5 -31.09 -19.35 -5.64
CA ASP A 5 -29.64 -19.57 -5.57
C ASP A 5 -28.98 -18.34 -4.94
N LEU A 6 -28.28 -18.54 -3.81
CA LEU A 6 -27.39 -17.53 -3.23
C LEU A 6 -26.01 -17.64 -3.89
N THR A 7 -25.70 -16.67 -4.75
CA THR A 7 -24.35 -16.49 -5.30
C THR A 7 -23.52 -15.67 -4.31
N TYR A 8 -22.47 -16.27 -3.73
CA TYR A 8 -21.46 -15.57 -2.95
C TYR A 8 -20.65 -14.65 -3.87
N ILE A 9 -20.93 -13.36 -3.84
CA ILE A 9 -20.18 -12.30 -4.53
C ILE A 9 -19.72 -11.33 -3.43
N GLY A 10 -18.42 -11.33 -3.10
CA GLY A 10 -17.83 -10.43 -2.12
C GLY A 10 -16.36 -10.78 -1.85
N LEU A 11 -15.47 -9.79 -1.91
CA LEU A 11 -13.99 -9.83 -1.94
C LEU A 11 -13.30 -10.34 -3.21
N SER A 12 -13.72 -11.46 -3.81
CA SER A 12 -12.93 -12.07 -4.89
C SER A 12 -12.81 -11.21 -6.16
N LEU A 13 -13.76 -10.33 -6.41
CA LEU A 13 -13.88 -9.59 -7.68
C LEU A 13 -13.06 -8.29 -7.77
N LEU A 14 -12.49 -7.81 -6.66
CA LEU A 14 -11.66 -6.60 -6.68
C LEU A 14 -10.20 -6.89 -7.10
N PHE A 15 -9.74 -8.14 -6.97
CA PHE A 15 -8.35 -8.50 -7.30
C PHE A 15 -8.21 -9.83 -8.08
N ALA A 16 -9.30 -10.54 -8.40
CA ALA A 16 -9.26 -11.56 -9.44
C ALA A 16 -9.24 -10.88 -10.82
N GLY A 17 -8.09 -10.28 -11.15
CA GLY A 17 -7.71 -10.06 -12.53
C GLY A 17 -7.69 -11.42 -13.21
N SER A 18 -8.78 -11.78 -13.87
CA SER A 18 -8.83 -12.92 -14.78
C SER A 18 -7.67 -12.73 -15.76
N CYS A 19 -6.75 -13.68 -15.77
CA CYS A 19 -5.63 -13.74 -16.70
C CYS A 19 -6.20 -13.90 -18.11
N SER A 20 -6.62 -12.77 -18.68
CA SER A 20 -7.05 -12.67 -20.05
C SER A 20 -5.76 -12.75 -20.84
N THR A 21 -5.56 -13.80 -21.64
CA THR A 21 -4.47 -13.90 -22.59
C THR A 21 -4.40 -12.60 -23.39
N HIS A 22 -3.54 -11.67 -22.96
CA HIS A 22 -3.31 -10.45 -23.69
C HIS A 22 -2.55 -10.89 -24.93
N SER A 23 -3.24 -10.78 -26.05
CA SER A 23 -2.61 -10.77 -27.36
C SER A 23 -1.34 -9.94 -27.25
N THR A 24 -0.21 -10.56 -27.57
CA THR A 24 1.09 -9.89 -27.67
C THR A 24 0.91 -8.69 -28.60
N ALA A 25 0.69 -7.51 -28.03
CA ALA A 25 0.69 -6.26 -28.75
C ALA A 25 2.14 -6.04 -29.18
N THR A 26 2.45 -6.54 -30.37
CA THR A 26 3.70 -6.25 -31.06
C THR A 26 3.60 -4.81 -31.53
N TYR A 27 4.30 -3.91 -30.84
CA TYR A 27 4.44 -2.53 -31.28
C TYR A 27 5.07 -2.52 -32.69
N PRO A 28 4.46 -1.85 -33.69
CA PRO A 28 5.05 -1.77 -35.01
C PRO A 28 6.36 -1.00 -34.94
N ARG A 29 7.44 -1.67 -35.32
CA ARG A 29 8.80 -1.12 -35.44
C ARG A 29 8.83 -0.12 -36.60
N SER A 30 8.63 1.17 -36.29
CA SER A 30 9.05 2.24 -37.17
C SER A 30 10.57 2.34 -37.11
N THR A 31 11.24 2.01 -38.22
CA THR A 31 12.68 2.20 -38.39
C THR A 31 12.91 3.57 -39.01
N ASN A 32 13.23 4.56 -38.19
CA ASN A 32 13.96 5.76 -38.60
C ASN A 32 15.05 6.01 -37.56
N GLU A 33 16.32 5.97 -38.00
CA GLU A 33 17.50 6.25 -37.18
C GLU A 33 17.55 7.73 -36.78
N SER A 34 17.30 8.03 -35.50
CA SER A 34 18.20 8.71 -34.55
C SER A 34 17.39 9.46 -33.50
N ASP A 35 17.09 8.78 -32.39
CA ASP A 35 16.99 9.35 -31.05
C ASP A 35 17.13 8.16 -30.10
N SER A 36 18.37 7.77 -29.80
CA SER A 36 18.63 6.61 -28.95
C SER A 36 18.12 6.90 -27.54
N VAL A 37 17.12 6.14 -27.08
CA VAL A 37 16.66 6.18 -25.68
C VAL A 37 17.88 6.12 -24.75
N PRO A 38 18.02 7.05 -23.78
CA PRO A 38 19.20 7.13 -22.95
C PRO A 38 19.50 5.79 -22.27
N VAL A 39 20.79 5.43 -22.25
CA VAL A 39 21.27 4.30 -21.45
C VAL A 39 21.64 4.85 -20.08
N ILE A 40 21.02 4.31 -19.04
CA ILE A 40 21.29 4.68 -17.65
C ILE A 40 22.33 3.74 -17.08
N ASP A 41 23.50 4.27 -16.77
CA ASP A 41 24.56 3.54 -16.07
C ASP A 41 24.43 3.75 -14.56
N LEU A 42 23.94 2.75 -13.84
CA LEU A 42 23.79 2.79 -12.38
C LEU A 42 25.09 2.47 -11.64
N GLY A 43 26.14 2.05 -12.35
CA GLY A 43 27.41 1.62 -11.77
C GLY A 43 27.46 0.14 -11.43
N TYR A 44 26.32 -0.54 -11.22
CA TYR A 44 26.24 -2.00 -11.11
C TYR A 44 25.49 -2.64 -12.28
N ALA A 45 24.73 -1.85 -13.04
CA ALA A 45 23.96 -2.28 -14.20
C ALA A 45 23.80 -1.11 -15.17
N ARG A 46 23.66 -1.42 -16.46
CA ARG A 46 23.32 -0.46 -17.51
C ARG A 46 21.97 -0.81 -18.10
N TYR A 47 21.01 0.10 -18.05
CA TYR A 47 19.65 -0.12 -18.51
C TYR A 47 19.30 0.77 -19.70
N GLN A 48 18.62 0.21 -20.69
CA GLN A 48 18.01 0.97 -21.78
C GLN A 48 16.50 0.80 -21.71
N GLY A 49 15.80 1.93 -21.62
CA GLY A 49 14.34 1.98 -21.58
C GLY A 49 13.70 2.00 -22.96
N ALA A 50 12.41 2.32 -23.00
CA ALA A 50 11.65 2.57 -24.22
C ALA A 50 10.99 3.94 -24.18
N PHE A 51 11.13 4.71 -25.26
CA PHE A 51 10.38 5.93 -25.49
C PHE A 51 9.02 5.61 -26.11
N ASP A 52 7.97 6.13 -25.47
CA ASP A 52 6.61 6.11 -25.99
C ASP A 52 6.27 7.49 -26.53
N SER A 53 6.27 7.62 -27.87
CA SER A 53 5.92 8.86 -28.56
C SER A 53 4.45 9.28 -28.38
N THR A 54 3.58 8.35 -27.99
CA THR A 54 2.14 8.62 -27.80
C THR A 54 1.92 9.40 -26.51
N ASN A 55 2.56 8.95 -25.42
CA ASN A 55 2.49 9.59 -24.12
C ASN A 55 3.63 10.60 -23.87
N ASN A 56 4.55 10.73 -24.84
CA ASN A 56 5.74 11.58 -24.77
C ASN A 56 6.56 11.36 -23.48
N LEU A 57 6.88 10.10 -23.19
CA LEU A 57 7.64 9.71 -22.01
C LEU A 57 8.60 8.56 -22.31
N THR A 58 9.62 8.40 -21.46
CA THR A 58 10.50 7.24 -21.47
C THR A 58 10.28 6.40 -20.22
N SER A 59 10.15 5.10 -20.40
CA SER A 59 9.98 4.13 -19.32
C SER A 59 11.19 3.20 -19.21
N TYR A 60 11.59 2.90 -17.97
CA TYR A 60 12.57 1.91 -17.60
C TYR A 60 11.88 0.91 -16.67
N LEU A 61 11.41 -0.19 -17.24
CA LEU A 61 10.60 -1.20 -16.57
C LEU A 61 11.45 -2.38 -16.11
N GLY A 62 11.13 -2.93 -14.93
CA GLY A 62 11.74 -4.17 -14.42
C GLY A 62 13.22 -4.02 -14.06
N MET A 63 13.64 -2.87 -13.53
CA MET A 63 15.02 -2.67 -13.06
C MET A 63 15.19 -3.28 -11.66
N ARG A 64 16.25 -4.06 -11.45
CA ARG A 64 16.53 -4.68 -10.15
C ARG A 64 17.08 -3.64 -9.19
N TYR A 65 16.39 -3.39 -8.09
CA TYR A 65 16.92 -2.54 -7.02
C TYR A 65 17.59 -3.36 -5.91
N ALA A 66 17.27 -4.65 -5.79
CA ALA A 66 17.87 -5.59 -4.84
C ALA A 66 18.19 -6.95 -5.48
N ALA A 67 19.02 -7.74 -4.79
CA ALA A 67 19.28 -9.13 -5.13
C ALA A 67 18.00 -9.99 -5.01
N PRO A 68 17.82 -11.04 -5.84
CA PRO A 68 16.70 -11.97 -5.72
C PRO A 68 16.64 -12.58 -4.30
N PRO A 69 15.52 -12.48 -3.57
CA PRO A 69 15.40 -12.98 -2.19
C PRO A 69 15.18 -14.51 -2.13
N LEU A 70 15.97 -15.26 -2.89
CA LEU A 70 15.85 -16.72 -3.08
C LEU A 70 16.69 -17.50 -2.07
N GLY A 71 16.29 -18.74 -1.78
CA GLY A 71 17.06 -19.69 -0.97
C GLY A 71 17.46 -19.09 0.39
N ASP A 72 18.76 -18.96 0.64
CA ASP A 72 19.30 -18.40 1.89
C ASP A 72 18.92 -16.93 2.13
N LEU A 73 18.53 -16.20 1.08
CA LEU A 73 18.04 -14.82 1.17
C LEU A 73 16.54 -14.74 1.51
N ARG A 74 15.81 -15.87 1.58
CA ARG A 74 14.44 -15.86 2.12
C ARG A 74 14.46 -15.38 3.56
N TRP A 75 13.54 -14.45 3.84
CA TRP A 75 13.43 -13.73 5.11
C TRP A 75 14.73 -13.07 5.56
N GLN A 76 15.58 -12.63 4.63
CA GLN A 76 16.69 -11.72 4.91
C GLN A 76 16.32 -10.29 4.50
N ALA A 77 17.03 -9.33 5.07
CA ALA A 77 17.01 -7.96 4.56
C ALA A 77 17.49 -7.95 3.10
N PRO A 78 16.91 -7.10 2.23
CA PRO A 78 17.36 -6.97 0.84
C PRO A 78 18.84 -6.60 0.78
N GLN A 79 19.51 -7.14 -0.23
CA GLN A 79 20.94 -6.91 -0.47
C GLN A 79 21.14 -6.25 -1.83
N SER A 80 22.30 -5.62 -2.03
CA SER A 80 22.64 -5.06 -3.32
C SER A 80 22.64 -6.14 -4.41
N PRO A 81 22.06 -5.86 -5.59
CA PRO A 81 22.09 -6.80 -6.69
C PRO A 81 23.53 -7.05 -7.16
N ALA A 82 23.78 -8.23 -7.72
CA ALA A 82 25.06 -8.54 -8.34
C ALA A 82 25.35 -7.56 -9.49
N SER A 83 26.62 -7.18 -9.64
CA SER A 83 27.04 -6.35 -10.76
C SER A 83 26.88 -7.13 -12.07
N THR A 84 26.32 -6.45 -13.06
CA THR A 84 26.03 -6.94 -14.41
C THR A 84 26.61 -6.01 -15.48
N ASN A 85 27.48 -5.07 -15.09
CA ASN A 85 28.11 -4.13 -16.03
C ASN A 85 28.83 -4.82 -17.19
N ASP A 86 29.51 -5.93 -16.88
CA ASP A 86 30.27 -6.72 -17.84
C ASP A 86 29.35 -7.53 -18.79
N SER A 87 28.08 -7.71 -18.41
CA SER A 87 27.06 -8.41 -19.19
C SER A 87 26.43 -7.53 -20.28
N GLY A 88 26.83 -6.26 -20.40
CA GLY A 88 26.32 -5.34 -21.41
C GLY A 88 25.11 -4.51 -20.95
N ILE A 89 24.35 -4.00 -21.92
CA ILE A 89 23.14 -3.19 -21.69
C ILE A 89 21.95 -4.12 -21.51
N GLN A 90 21.23 -3.98 -20.40
CA GLN A 90 19.98 -4.68 -20.12
C GLN A 90 18.79 -3.87 -20.67
N GLN A 91 17.86 -4.56 -21.31
CA GLN A 91 16.62 -3.94 -21.77
C GLN A 91 15.63 -3.85 -20.61
N ALA A 92 15.23 -2.62 -20.28
CA ALA A 92 14.26 -2.29 -19.25
C ALA A 92 12.92 -1.90 -19.91
N THR A 93 12.37 -2.79 -20.72
CA THR A 93 11.21 -2.51 -21.60
C THR A 93 10.02 -3.43 -21.31
N THR A 94 10.07 -4.19 -20.22
CA THR A 94 9.04 -5.18 -19.88
C THR A 94 8.79 -5.17 -18.38
N GLN A 95 7.54 -5.34 -17.99
CA GLN A 95 7.15 -5.41 -16.58
C GLN A 95 7.83 -6.62 -15.89
N PRO A 96 8.23 -6.49 -14.62
CA PRO A 96 8.80 -7.59 -13.87
C PRO A 96 7.70 -8.61 -13.47
N PRO A 97 8.10 -9.83 -13.08
CA PRO A 97 7.21 -10.74 -12.36
C PRO A 97 6.60 -10.07 -11.12
N THR A 98 5.38 -10.49 -10.75
CA THR A 98 4.78 -10.09 -9.49
C THR A 98 5.44 -10.83 -8.33
N CYS A 99 5.45 -10.24 -7.12
CA CYS A 99 5.82 -11.01 -5.94
C CYS A 99 4.74 -12.08 -5.63
N PRO A 100 5.07 -13.16 -4.90
CA PRO A 100 4.10 -14.21 -4.61
C PRO A 100 2.89 -13.67 -3.84
N GLN A 101 1.70 -13.85 -4.41
CA GLN A 101 0.45 -13.34 -3.85
C GLN A 101 -0.09 -14.30 -2.77
N ALA A 102 -0.79 -13.81 -1.75
CA ALA A 102 -1.30 -14.64 -0.65
C ALA A 102 -2.83 -14.80 -0.68
N GLY A 103 -3.33 -15.71 0.15
CA GLY A 103 -4.77 -15.91 0.36
C GLY A 103 -5.36 -14.79 1.23
N TRP A 104 -6.69 -14.61 1.19
CA TRP A 104 -7.40 -13.56 1.93
C TRP A 104 -8.13 -14.14 3.14
N GLY A 105 -8.20 -13.40 4.25
CA GLY A 105 -8.93 -13.80 5.44
C GLY A 105 -10.42 -14.04 5.13
N VAL A 106 -10.88 -15.28 5.34
CA VAL A 106 -12.25 -15.72 5.09
C VAL A 106 -12.87 -16.47 6.28
N ALA A 107 -12.17 -16.53 7.41
CA ALA A 107 -12.65 -17.21 8.60
C ALA A 107 -13.82 -16.42 9.24
N SER A 108 -14.79 -17.15 9.80
CA SER A 108 -15.96 -16.56 10.46
C SER A 108 -15.68 -15.98 11.85
N SER A 109 -14.49 -16.24 12.41
CA SER A 109 -14.02 -15.68 13.68
C SER A 109 -12.49 -15.65 13.67
N TYR A 110 -11.89 -14.90 14.59
CA TYR A 110 -10.44 -14.91 14.79
C TYR A 110 -9.96 -16.35 15.06
N PRO A 111 -8.84 -16.79 14.46
CA PRO A 111 -8.55 -18.20 14.28
C PRO A 111 -8.58 -19.00 15.57
N THR A 112 -9.50 -19.97 15.64
CA THR A 112 -9.51 -21.00 16.70
C THR A 112 -9.45 -22.43 16.18
N GLN A 113 -9.60 -22.72 14.86
CA GLN A 113 -9.51 -24.10 14.36
C GLN A 113 -8.94 -24.27 12.95
N LEU A 114 -8.17 -25.35 12.82
CA LEU A 114 -7.39 -25.79 11.66
C LEU A 114 -8.26 -26.55 10.67
N THR A 115 -8.23 -26.16 9.39
CA THR A 115 -8.58 -27.08 8.29
C THR A 115 -7.53 -27.00 7.18
N LYS A 116 -7.10 -28.17 6.70
CA LYS A 116 -6.29 -28.29 5.48
C LYS A 116 -7.21 -27.94 4.30
N ARG A 117 -6.91 -26.87 3.57
CA ARG A 117 -7.55 -26.61 2.28
C ARG A 117 -6.87 -27.47 1.21
N ALA A 118 -7.65 -27.94 0.23
CA ALA A 118 -7.14 -28.62 -0.95
C ALA A 118 -6.32 -27.65 -1.82
N GLU A 119 -5.22 -28.17 -2.36
CA GLU A 119 -4.28 -27.50 -3.26
C GLU A 119 -5.01 -26.85 -4.45
N THR A 120 -4.69 -25.59 -4.74
CA THR A 120 -4.99 -24.98 -6.03
C THR A 120 -3.67 -24.56 -6.65
N ASP A 121 -3.22 -25.35 -7.61
CA ASP A 121 -2.07 -25.06 -8.46
C ASP A 121 -2.50 -24.01 -9.48
N THR A 122 -2.21 -22.74 -9.20
CA THR A 122 -2.37 -21.66 -10.16
C THR A 122 -1.04 -20.97 -10.30
N ASP A 123 -0.34 -21.26 -11.39
CA ASP A 123 0.73 -20.41 -11.92
C ASP A 123 0.11 -19.04 -12.27
N ASP A 124 0.26 -18.08 -11.36
CA ASP A 124 -0.30 -16.73 -11.44
C ASP A 124 0.70 -15.74 -12.06
N GLY A 125 1.83 -16.22 -12.59
CA GLY A 125 2.91 -15.40 -13.13
C GLY A 125 3.77 -14.70 -12.05
N SER A 126 3.62 -15.08 -10.77
CA SER A 126 4.46 -14.58 -9.69
C SER A 126 5.80 -15.32 -9.56
N SER A 127 6.78 -14.66 -8.96
CA SER A 127 8.09 -15.22 -8.68
C SER A 127 8.64 -14.67 -7.38
N GLU A 128 9.41 -15.48 -6.63
CA GLU A 128 10.19 -14.94 -5.50
C GLU A 128 11.27 -13.96 -5.96
N ASP A 129 11.76 -14.11 -7.19
CA ASP A 129 12.60 -13.10 -7.80
C ASP A 129 11.74 -11.93 -8.29
N CYS A 130 11.40 -11.01 -7.38
CA CYS A 130 10.45 -9.93 -7.65
C CYS A 130 10.88 -8.54 -7.18
N LEU A 131 12.11 -8.35 -6.66
CA LEU A 131 12.56 -7.04 -6.13
C LEU A 131 13.02 -6.09 -7.25
N PHE A 132 12.03 -5.58 -7.98
CA PHE A 132 12.19 -4.67 -9.11
C PHE A 132 11.46 -3.35 -8.88
N LEU A 133 11.85 -2.34 -9.65
CA LEU A 133 11.14 -1.08 -9.76
C LEU A 133 11.06 -0.62 -11.21
N ASN A 134 10.11 0.27 -11.47
CA ASN A 134 9.92 0.96 -12.73
C ASN A 134 10.22 2.45 -12.53
N VAL A 135 10.87 3.09 -13.52
CA VAL A 135 11.09 4.54 -13.55
C VAL A 135 10.52 5.12 -14.83
N PHE A 136 9.80 6.23 -14.72
CA PHE A 136 9.23 6.95 -15.85
C PHE A 136 9.69 8.41 -15.80
N ILE A 137 10.15 8.91 -16.94
CA ILE A 137 10.64 10.28 -17.13
C ILE A 137 9.92 10.95 -18.30
N PRO A 138 9.73 12.27 -18.27
CA PRO A 138 9.10 12.99 -19.37
C PRO A 138 10.03 13.05 -20.60
N GLY A 139 9.46 12.99 -21.79
CA GLY A 139 10.17 13.10 -23.07
C GLY A 139 11.06 11.90 -23.42
N ASN A 140 11.93 12.12 -24.40
CA ASN A 140 12.88 11.12 -24.94
C ASN A 140 14.32 11.33 -24.44
N THR A 141 14.57 12.31 -23.59
CA THR A 141 15.89 12.67 -23.06
C THR A 141 15.82 12.83 -21.54
N ILE A 142 16.97 12.74 -20.86
CA ILE A 142 17.03 12.93 -19.42
C ILE A 142 16.80 14.42 -19.12
N PRO A 143 15.84 14.77 -18.24
CA PRO A 143 15.65 16.15 -17.81
C PRO A 143 16.94 16.77 -17.27
N THR A 144 17.28 17.96 -17.75
CA THR A 144 18.48 18.69 -17.32
C THR A 144 18.29 19.38 -15.98
N ASP A 145 17.09 19.90 -15.75
CA ASP A 145 16.70 20.50 -14.47
C ASP A 145 16.17 19.39 -13.56
N PRO A 146 16.70 19.24 -12.32
CA PRO A 146 16.25 18.20 -11.40
C PRO A 146 14.76 18.34 -11.03
N LEU A 147 13.97 17.32 -11.36
CA LEU A 147 12.53 17.28 -11.12
C LEU A 147 12.19 16.64 -9.76
N PRO A 148 11.13 17.08 -9.05
CA PRO A 148 10.55 16.33 -7.95
C PRO A 148 10.30 14.86 -8.32
N THR A 149 10.48 13.95 -7.36
CA THR A 149 10.29 12.51 -7.59
C THR A 149 9.13 12.01 -6.76
N MET A 150 8.21 11.28 -7.38
CA MET A 150 7.16 10.54 -6.68
C MET A 150 7.50 9.06 -6.66
N VAL A 151 7.45 8.43 -5.49
CA VAL A 151 7.63 6.99 -5.32
C VAL A 151 6.31 6.37 -4.89
N TRP A 152 5.74 5.54 -5.75
CA TRP A 152 4.49 4.82 -5.52
C TRP A 152 4.74 3.48 -4.82
N ILE A 153 4.04 3.26 -3.71
CA ILE A 153 3.99 2.01 -2.95
C ILE A 153 2.59 1.43 -3.08
N HIS A 154 2.45 0.30 -3.77
CA HIS A 154 1.15 -0.28 -4.04
C HIS A 154 0.46 -0.84 -2.77
N GLY A 155 -0.88 -0.82 -2.79
CA GLY A 155 -1.73 -1.46 -1.81
C GLY A 155 -1.86 -2.97 -1.99
N GLY A 156 -2.94 -3.54 -1.47
CA GLY A 156 -3.22 -4.98 -1.53
C GLY A 156 -2.95 -5.71 -0.21
N ALA A 157 -3.29 -5.08 0.92
CA ALA A 157 -3.35 -5.74 2.23
C ALA A 157 -2.05 -6.36 2.76
N TYR A 158 -0.89 -6.03 2.16
CA TYR A 158 0.39 -6.75 2.34
C TYR A 158 0.37 -8.20 1.82
N LEU A 159 -0.67 -8.60 1.10
CA LEU A 159 -0.93 -9.96 0.62
C LEU A 159 -0.87 -10.06 -0.90
N GLY A 160 -1.24 -8.99 -1.61
CA GLY A 160 -1.27 -8.91 -3.05
C GLY A 160 -0.91 -7.54 -3.59
N GLY A 161 -0.98 -7.39 -4.90
CA GLY A 161 -0.64 -6.16 -5.63
C GLY A 161 0.67 -6.27 -6.40
N SER A 162 0.88 -5.32 -7.31
CA SER A 162 2.08 -5.25 -8.13
C SER A 162 2.29 -3.85 -8.74
N ALA A 163 3.56 -3.45 -8.86
CA ALA A 163 4.01 -2.30 -9.64
C ALA A 163 3.57 -2.37 -11.11
N SER A 164 3.37 -3.57 -11.67
CA SER A 164 2.93 -3.74 -13.05
C SER A 164 1.47 -3.33 -13.31
N MET A 165 0.68 -3.13 -12.25
CA MET A 165 -0.69 -2.61 -12.35
C MET A 165 -0.71 -1.12 -12.68
N TYR A 166 0.34 -0.38 -12.31
CA TYR A 166 0.33 1.07 -12.32
C TYR A 166 1.12 1.62 -13.50
N SER A 167 0.49 2.49 -14.29
CA SER A 167 1.14 3.19 -15.40
C SER A 167 1.68 4.54 -14.94
N GLY A 168 3.00 4.73 -15.02
CA GLY A 168 3.60 6.04 -14.75
C GLY A 168 3.17 7.13 -15.75
N ALA A 169 2.62 6.75 -16.90
CA ALA A 169 2.07 7.69 -17.89
C ALA A 169 0.88 8.49 -17.35
N ASP A 170 0.04 7.87 -16.53
CA ASP A 170 -1.12 8.52 -15.93
C ASP A 170 -0.69 9.68 -15.03
N ILE A 171 0.29 9.41 -14.17
CA ILE A 171 0.80 10.37 -13.20
C ILE A 171 1.62 11.47 -13.88
N LEU A 172 2.48 11.13 -14.85
CA LEU A 172 3.28 12.12 -15.58
C LEU A 172 2.42 13.12 -16.35
N ARG A 173 1.34 12.63 -17.00
CA ARG A 173 0.39 13.47 -17.73
C ARG A 173 -0.28 14.46 -16.80
N ASP A 174 -0.79 13.99 -15.68
CA ASP A 174 -1.51 14.81 -14.71
C ASP A 174 -0.57 15.82 -14.00
N ALA A 175 0.71 15.48 -13.86
CA ALA A 175 1.76 16.36 -13.34
C ALA A 175 2.36 17.33 -14.37
N ASN A 176 1.76 17.45 -15.57
CA ASN A 176 2.27 18.29 -16.66
C ASN A 176 3.76 18.05 -16.99
N ASN A 177 4.22 16.80 -16.89
CA ASN A 177 5.62 16.40 -17.12
C ASN A 177 6.65 17.05 -16.18
N GLU A 178 6.26 17.51 -14.99
CA GLU A 178 7.15 18.21 -14.04
C GLU A 178 7.75 17.30 -12.95
N ILE A 179 7.61 15.97 -13.07
CA ILE A 179 8.08 15.01 -12.06
C ILE A 179 8.76 13.79 -12.69
N VAL A 180 9.51 13.05 -11.87
CA VAL A 180 9.92 11.66 -12.14
C VAL A 180 9.04 10.71 -11.32
N VAL A 181 8.61 9.61 -11.93
CA VAL A 181 7.76 8.59 -11.27
C VAL A 181 8.55 7.30 -11.07
N VAL A 182 8.54 6.79 -9.84
CA VAL A 182 9.13 5.50 -9.47
C VAL A 182 8.02 4.62 -8.89
N ILE A 183 7.91 3.37 -9.34
CA ILE A 183 6.91 2.41 -8.86
C ILE A 183 7.65 1.15 -8.42
N ILE A 184 7.48 0.74 -7.16
CA ILE A 184 8.29 -0.32 -6.56
C ILE A 184 7.50 -1.62 -6.32
N GLN A 185 8.17 -2.76 -6.47
CA GLN A 185 7.73 -4.03 -5.89
C GLN A 185 8.30 -4.21 -4.48
N TYR A 186 7.60 -4.95 -3.63
CA TYR A 186 8.08 -5.41 -2.33
C TYR A 186 7.50 -6.79 -2.00
N ARG A 187 8.18 -7.59 -1.17
CA ARG A 187 7.67 -8.92 -0.78
C ARG A 187 6.32 -8.83 -0.07
N LEU A 188 5.50 -9.87 -0.19
CA LEU A 188 4.15 -9.94 0.36
C LEU A 188 3.94 -11.21 1.18
N GLY A 189 2.81 -11.28 1.90
CA GLY A 189 2.41 -12.44 2.71
C GLY A 189 3.52 -12.94 3.63
N ILE A 190 3.64 -14.26 3.76
CA ILE A 190 4.67 -14.84 4.61
C ILE A 190 6.08 -14.63 4.04
N TYR A 191 6.26 -14.33 2.75
CA TYR A 191 7.58 -14.04 2.18
C TYR A 191 8.16 -12.72 2.72
N GLY A 192 7.29 -11.74 2.95
CA GLY A 192 7.65 -10.41 3.41
C GLY A 192 7.51 -10.19 4.92
N PHE A 193 6.57 -10.88 5.56
CA PHE A 193 6.10 -10.55 6.90
C PHE A 193 6.04 -11.75 7.87
N LEU A 194 6.68 -12.88 7.54
CA LEU A 194 6.87 -13.93 8.54
C LEU A 194 7.65 -13.36 9.74
N ALA A 195 7.09 -13.50 10.93
CA ALA A 195 7.64 -13.00 12.18
C ALA A 195 7.84 -14.14 13.18
N GLY A 196 8.41 -13.84 14.34
CA GLY A 196 8.76 -14.84 15.38
C GLY A 196 10.22 -14.75 15.80
N SER A 197 10.53 -15.30 16.97
CA SER A 197 11.87 -15.26 17.57
C SER A 197 12.92 -15.96 16.70
N GLN A 198 12.53 -17.04 16.02
CA GLN A 198 13.41 -17.76 15.08
C GLN A 198 13.75 -16.93 13.85
N VAL A 199 12.80 -16.15 13.33
CA VAL A 199 13.04 -15.21 12.23
C VAL A 199 13.96 -14.08 12.69
N LYS A 200 13.71 -13.49 13.86
CA LYS A 200 14.58 -12.46 14.44
C LYS A 200 16.03 -12.93 14.61
N ALA A 201 16.23 -14.17 15.03
CA ALA A 201 17.55 -14.73 15.29
C ALA A 201 18.33 -15.10 14.01
N ASN A 202 17.63 -15.51 12.94
CA ASN A 202 18.26 -16.12 11.76
C ASN A 202 17.89 -15.43 10.43
N GLY A 203 17.30 -14.24 10.49
CA GLY A 203 16.78 -13.49 9.35
C GLY A 203 16.46 -12.04 9.71
N ALA A 204 15.50 -11.47 8.98
CA ALA A 204 15.01 -10.13 9.16
C ALA A 204 13.48 -10.15 9.30
N LEU A 205 12.99 -9.52 10.35
CA LEU A 205 11.57 -9.18 10.49
C LEU A 205 11.25 -8.03 9.53
N ASN A 206 9.96 -7.88 9.19
CA ASN A 206 9.47 -6.82 8.29
C ASN A 206 10.27 -6.75 6.99
N ALA A 207 10.62 -7.90 6.42
CA ALA A 207 11.47 -8.01 5.24
C ALA A 207 10.91 -7.19 4.06
N ALA A 208 9.59 -7.12 3.92
CA ALA A 208 8.88 -6.28 2.98
C ALA A 208 9.02 -4.76 3.22
N ILE A 209 8.99 -4.29 4.48
CA ILE A 209 9.24 -2.87 4.78
C ILE A 209 10.71 -2.53 4.52
N LEU A 210 11.62 -3.46 4.79
CA LEU A 210 13.03 -3.33 4.45
C LEU A 210 13.24 -3.28 2.93
N ASP A 211 12.47 -4.02 2.14
CA ASP A 211 12.48 -3.93 0.67
C ASP A 211 12.14 -2.51 0.21
N GLN A 212 11.07 -1.93 0.76
CA GLN A 212 10.67 -0.56 0.46
C GLN A 212 11.72 0.47 0.90
N GLU A 213 12.29 0.36 2.10
CA GLU A 213 13.37 1.25 2.55
C GLU A 213 14.60 1.13 1.63
N PHE A 214 14.94 -0.08 1.19
CA PHE A 214 16.05 -0.33 0.28
C PHE A 214 15.80 0.28 -1.10
N ALA A 215 14.56 0.21 -1.61
CA ALA A 215 14.16 0.91 -2.82
C ALA A 215 14.23 2.44 -2.66
N LEU A 216 13.82 3.00 -1.52
CA LEU A 216 13.95 4.43 -1.24
C LEU A 216 15.43 4.86 -1.16
N ARG A 217 16.31 4.04 -0.60
CA ARG A 217 17.77 4.26 -0.61
C ARG A 217 18.35 4.15 -2.03
N TRP A 218 17.80 3.27 -2.87
CA TRP A 218 18.14 3.20 -4.28
C TRP A 218 17.74 4.50 -4.99
N VAL A 219 16.52 5.01 -4.76
CA VAL A 219 16.05 6.29 -5.31
C VAL A 219 16.98 7.42 -4.90
N HIS A 220 17.26 7.55 -3.59
CA HIS A 220 18.20 8.55 -3.08
C HIS A 220 19.58 8.49 -3.77
N SER A 221 20.07 7.29 -4.10
CA SER A 221 21.41 7.09 -4.67
C SER A 221 21.48 7.23 -6.19
N HIS A 222 20.36 7.06 -6.89
CA HIS A 222 20.38 6.85 -8.34
C HIS A 222 19.41 7.71 -9.13
N ILE A 223 18.39 8.32 -8.52
CA ILE A 223 17.32 8.98 -9.28
C ILE A 223 17.79 10.22 -10.07
N SER A 224 18.89 10.85 -9.64
CA SER A 224 19.53 11.94 -10.38
C SER A 224 20.02 11.54 -11.77
N LYS A 225 20.31 10.25 -11.99
CA LYS A 225 20.66 9.72 -13.32
C LYS A 225 19.47 9.70 -14.28
N PHE A 226 18.25 9.76 -13.74
CA PHE A 226 16.99 9.84 -14.47
C PHE A 226 16.42 11.27 -14.50
N GLY A 227 17.17 12.28 -14.03
CA GLY A 227 16.71 13.67 -13.95
C GLY A 227 15.86 14.00 -12.72
N GLY A 228 15.73 13.07 -11.77
CA GLY A 228 15.02 13.31 -10.51
C GLY A 228 15.91 13.94 -9.43
N ASP A 229 15.32 14.75 -8.57
CA ASP A 229 15.97 15.37 -7.41
C ASP A 229 15.78 14.49 -6.16
N PRO A 230 16.85 13.84 -5.64
CA PRO A 230 16.75 12.98 -4.46
C PRO A 230 16.39 13.75 -3.17
N SER A 231 16.48 15.08 -3.15
CA SER A 231 16.04 15.91 -2.03
C SER A 231 14.55 16.28 -2.09
N LYS A 232 13.89 16.05 -3.24
CA LYS A 232 12.48 16.37 -3.48
C LYS A 232 11.64 15.12 -3.72
N VAL A 233 11.91 14.06 -2.97
CA VAL A 233 11.14 12.81 -3.02
C VAL A 233 9.86 12.94 -2.19
N THR A 234 8.72 12.59 -2.79
CA THR A 234 7.43 12.38 -2.12
C THR A 234 7.06 10.89 -2.24
N ILE A 235 6.81 10.23 -1.12
CA ILE A 235 6.29 8.86 -1.12
C ILE A 235 4.76 8.89 -1.11
N TRP A 236 4.14 8.03 -1.89
CA TRP A 236 2.69 7.91 -1.98
C TRP A 236 2.30 6.45 -2.03
N GLY A 237 1.31 6.06 -1.23
CA GLY A 237 0.70 4.76 -1.35
C GLY A 237 -0.79 4.79 -1.09
N GLU A 238 -1.44 3.68 -1.45
CA GLU A 238 -2.85 3.40 -1.23
C GLU A 238 -3.01 2.16 -0.34
N SER A 239 -4.01 2.13 0.55
CA SER A 239 -4.30 0.98 1.41
C SER A 239 -3.08 0.53 2.25
N ALA A 240 -2.65 -0.72 2.14
CA ALA A 240 -1.41 -1.22 2.75
C ALA A 240 -0.15 -0.46 2.28
N GLY A 241 -0.15 0.12 1.09
CA GLY A 241 0.87 1.04 0.62
C GLY A 241 0.82 2.38 1.36
N ALA A 242 -0.37 2.89 1.67
CA ALA A 242 -0.54 4.06 2.55
C ALA A 242 -0.13 3.74 4.00
N GLY A 243 -0.41 2.52 4.48
CA GLY A 243 0.12 1.99 5.74
C GLY A 243 1.65 1.91 5.73
N SER A 244 2.24 1.52 4.60
CA SER A 244 3.70 1.54 4.41
C SER A 244 4.26 2.96 4.46
N VAL A 245 3.63 3.92 3.78
CA VAL A 245 4.00 5.35 3.86
C VAL A 245 3.95 5.84 5.30
N PHE A 246 2.86 5.54 6.02
CA PHE A 246 2.73 5.84 7.45
C PHE A 246 3.90 5.23 8.25
N LEU A 247 4.26 3.98 8.00
CA LEU A 247 5.36 3.34 8.72
C LEU A 247 6.71 3.99 8.40
N HIS A 248 6.96 4.39 7.15
CA HIS A 248 8.17 5.13 6.79
C HIS A 248 8.24 6.50 7.45
N THR A 249 7.11 7.16 7.76
CA THR A 249 7.11 8.45 8.48
C THR A 249 7.52 8.28 9.94
N ILE A 250 7.32 7.11 10.56
CA ILE A 250 7.75 6.85 11.95
C ILE A 250 8.98 5.95 12.09
N ALA A 251 9.46 5.35 11.00
CA ALA A 251 10.61 4.46 11.00
C ALA A 251 11.85 5.12 11.63
N ASN A 252 12.64 4.32 12.36
CA ASN A 252 13.82 4.79 13.10
C ASN A 252 13.49 5.96 14.04
N ASP A 253 12.34 5.90 14.71
CA ASP A 253 11.80 6.95 15.61
C ASP A 253 11.72 8.34 14.92
N GLY A 254 11.31 8.36 13.65
CA GLY A 254 11.21 9.56 12.82
C GLY A 254 12.55 10.23 12.53
N GLN A 255 13.65 9.47 12.55
CA GLN A 255 15.02 9.98 12.40
C GLN A 255 15.84 9.14 11.40
N THR A 256 15.22 8.70 10.31
CA THR A 256 15.91 7.97 9.23
C THR A 256 17.03 8.83 8.62
N GLN A 257 18.23 8.26 8.49
CA GLN A 257 19.40 8.92 7.90
C GLN A 257 20.00 8.10 6.74
N PRO A 258 20.33 8.75 5.60
CA PRO A 258 19.93 10.11 5.23
C PRO A 258 18.41 10.25 5.12
N GLN A 259 17.91 11.48 5.06
CA GLN A 259 16.49 11.73 4.76
C GLN A 259 16.16 11.14 3.38
N LEU A 260 15.17 10.25 3.32
CA LEU A 260 14.79 9.54 2.09
C LEU A 260 13.65 10.21 1.32
N PHE A 261 12.86 11.05 1.99
CA PHE A 261 11.74 11.79 1.42
C PHE A 261 11.44 13.07 2.22
N ARG A 262 10.85 14.05 1.54
CA ARG A 262 10.36 15.29 2.14
C ARG A 262 8.84 15.32 2.32
N GLY A 263 8.09 14.58 1.51
CA GLY A 263 6.63 14.57 1.54
C GLY A 263 6.05 13.17 1.60
N ALA A 264 4.89 13.04 2.22
CA ALA A 264 4.14 11.79 2.31
C ALA A 264 2.69 12.00 1.84
N ILE A 265 2.17 11.05 1.07
CA ILE A 265 0.77 10.98 0.70
C ILE A 265 0.20 9.62 1.10
N THR A 266 -0.92 9.63 1.81
CA THR A 266 -1.64 8.41 2.21
C THR A 266 -3.06 8.43 1.67
N SER A 267 -3.36 7.58 0.68
CA SER A 267 -4.72 7.30 0.21
C SER A 267 -5.26 6.09 0.97
N SER A 268 -6.24 6.27 1.84
CA SER A 268 -6.81 5.22 2.70
C SER A 268 -5.74 4.48 3.51
N VAL A 269 -5.10 5.19 4.44
CA VAL A 269 -4.07 4.61 5.34
C VAL A 269 -4.58 3.32 5.99
N TYR A 270 -3.76 2.25 6.02
CA TYR A 270 -4.13 0.99 6.65
C TYR A 270 -3.21 0.69 7.84
N VAL A 271 -3.76 0.75 9.06
CA VAL A 271 -3.01 0.53 10.31
C VAL A 271 -3.66 -0.61 11.12
N PRO A 272 -3.33 -1.88 10.83
CA PRO A 272 -3.75 -3.01 11.65
C PRO A 272 -2.97 -3.09 12.96
N SER A 273 -3.34 -4.04 13.84
CA SER A 273 -2.56 -4.40 15.03
C SER A 273 -1.09 -4.68 14.70
N MET A 274 -0.18 -4.00 15.38
CA MET A 274 1.27 -4.18 15.26
C MET A 274 1.83 -4.85 16.52
N TYR A 275 1.75 -6.19 16.55
CA TYR A 275 2.26 -7.02 17.64
C TYR A 275 3.78 -6.96 17.77
N ALA A 276 4.32 -7.23 18.96
CA ALA A 276 5.75 -7.51 19.07
C ALA A 276 6.08 -8.82 18.37
N TYR A 277 7.26 -8.92 17.75
CA TYR A 277 7.63 -10.10 16.96
C TYR A 277 7.60 -11.42 17.72
N ASN A 278 7.68 -11.38 19.05
CA ASN A 278 7.67 -12.52 19.96
C ASN A 278 6.39 -12.62 20.80
N ASP A 279 5.34 -11.86 20.45
CA ASP A 279 4.02 -12.04 21.02
C ASP A 279 3.40 -13.37 20.55
N THR A 280 2.37 -13.83 21.28
CA THR A 280 1.68 -15.10 21.02
C THR A 280 1.21 -15.26 19.58
N ILE A 281 0.71 -14.19 18.94
CA ILE A 281 0.13 -14.26 17.60
C ILE A 281 1.22 -14.48 16.53
N PRO A 282 2.27 -13.65 16.42
CA PRO A 282 3.39 -13.93 15.52
C PRO A 282 4.06 -15.29 15.74
N GLU A 283 4.28 -15.70 16.99
CA GLU A 283 4.88 -17.02 17.30
C GLU A 283 3.97 -18.20 16.89
N ALA A 284 2.65 -18.05 17.03
CA ALA A 284 1.69 -19.04 16.58
C ALA A 284 1.68 -19.16 15.05
N LEU A 285 1.72 -18.05 14.33
CA LEU A 285 1.80 -18.04 12.86
C LEU A 285 3.10 -18.66 12.35
N PHE A 286 4.23 -18.36 13.02
CA PHE A 286 5.50 -19.03 12.73
C PHE A 286 5.42 -20.54 12.95
N SER A 287 4.89 -20.96 14.10
CA SER A 287 4.73 -22.37 14.44
C SER A 287 3.83 -23.09 13.44
N GLN A 288 2.79 -22.41 12.94
CA GLN A 288 1.90 -22.93 11.91
C GLN A 288 2.62 -23.11 10.58
N ALA A 289 3.46 -22.16 10.15
CA ALA A 289 4.29 -22.30 8.95
C ALA A 289 5.25 -23.49 9.07
N VAL A 290 5.93 -23.63 10.21
CA VAL A 290 6.82 -24.77 10.49
C VAL A 290 6.07 -26.10 10.47
N PHE A 291 4.87 -26.15 11.04
CA PHE A 291 4.03 -27.34 11.03
C PHE A 291 3.59 -27.74 9.62
N LEU A 292 3.06 -26.79 8.84
CA LEU A 292 2.61 -27.05 7.46
C LEU A 292 3.78 -27.42 6.53
N ALA A 293 4.98 -26.92 6.81
CA ALA A 293 6.20 -27.27 6.12
C ALA A 293 6.77 -28.65 6.50
N ASN A 294 6.15 -29.38 7.44
CA ASN A 294 6.72 -30.58 8.06
C ASN A 294 8.13 -30.37 8.65
N CYS A 295 8.42 -29.16 9.14
CA CYS A 295 9.71 -28.79 9.71
C CYS A 295 9.77 -28.94 11.25
N SER A 296 8.69 -29.39 11.90
CA SER A 296 8.57 -29.43 13.37
C SER A 296 9.57 -30.33 14.09
N SER A 297 10.11 -31.35 13.42
CA SER A 297 11.10 -32.27 13.99
C SER A 297 12.55 -31.86 13.71
N THR A 298 12.77 -30.74 13.01
CA THR A 298 14.11 -30.28 12.65
C THR A 298 14.72 -29.44 13.77
N GLU A 299 16.04 -29.59 13.99
CA GLU A 299 16.77 -28.75 14.95
C GLU A 299 16.81 -27.27 14.50
N ASN A 300 16.70 -27.02 13.19
CA ASN A 300 16.72 -25.69 12.59
C ASN A 300 15.54 -25.50 11.64
N ALA A 301 14.42 -25.02 12.20
CA ALA A 301 13.19 -24.76 11.46
C ALA A 301 13.39 -23.74 10.31
N MET A 302 14.23 -22.71 10.50
CA MET A 302 14.48 -21.69 9.48
C MET A 302 15.23 -22.27 8.27
N ALA A 303 16.23 -23.12 8.50
CA ALA A 303 16.93 -23.80 7.41
C ALA A 303 15.98 -24.72 6.63
N CYS A 304 15.09 -25.44 7.34
CA CYS A 304 14.08 -26.28 6.71
C CYS A 304 13.10 -25.45 5.85
N LEU A 305 12.58 -24.33 6.37
CA LEU A 305 11.71 -23.43 5.62
C LEU A 305 12.40 -22.84 4.37
N ARG A 306 13.69 -22.50 4.46
CA ARG A 306 14.47 -22.00 3.30
C ARG A 306 14.67 -23.05 2.22
N ALA A 307 14.73 -24.33 2.59
CA ALA A 307 14.92 -25.44 1.67
C ALA A 307 13.65 -25.86 0.92
N LEU A 308 12.47 -25.34 1.29
CA LEU A 308 11.21 -25.65 0.61
C LEU A 308 11.24 -25.24 -0.86
N SER A 309 10.52 -25.98 -1.69
CA SER A 309 10.25 -25.52 -3.05
C SER A 309 9.37 -24.26 -3.03
N TYR A 310 9.39 -23.51 -4.14
CA TYR A 310 8.46 -22.39 -4.31
C TYR A 310 7.00 -22.81 -4.13
N ALA A 311 6.60 -23.92 -4.78
CA ALA A 311 5.23 -24.42 -4.74
C ALA A 311 4.77 -24.77 -3.31
N ASP A 312 5.63 -25.45 -2.52
CA ASP A 312 5.31 -25.81 -1.14
C ASP A 312 5.14 -24.57 -0.26
N LEU A 313 6.08 -23.63 -0.34
CA LEU A 313 6.04 -22.40 0.45
C LEU A 313 4.85 -21.51 0.05
N GLN A 314 4.54 -21.45 -1.24
CA GLN A 314 3.39 -20.72 -1.75
C GLN A 314 2.06 -21.33 -1.29
N ASN A 315 1.95 -22.66 -1.25
CA ASN A 315 0.76 -23.30 -0.68
C ASN A 315 0.59 -22.96 0.81
N ILE A 316 1.67 -22.94 1.59
CA ILE A 316 1.65 -22.50 3.00
C ILE A 316 1.21 -21.04 3.11
N ASN A 317 1.73 -20.16 2.24
CA ASN A 317 1.38 -18.74 2.18
C ASN A 317 -0.14 -18.53 1.95
N LEU A 318 -0.72 -19.29 1.02
CA LEU A 318 -2.16 -19.26 0.74
C LEU A 318 -2.99 -19.76 1.92
N ILE A 319 -2.61 -20.90 2.51
CA ILE A 319 -3.36 -21.54 3.61
C ILE A 319 -3.35 -20.66 4.87
N ILE A 320 -2.17 -20.18 5.29
CA ILE A 320 -2.04 -19.37 6.50
C ILE A 320 -2.90 -18.12 6.37
N ASN A 321 -2.70 -17.32 5.32
CA ASN A 321 -3.41 -16.05 5.22
C ASN A 321 -4.93 -16.20 5.06
N ALA A 322 -5.41 -17.32 4.49
CA ALA A 322 -6.84 -17.61 4.40
C ALA A 322 -7.53 -17.83 5.76
N GLN A 323 -6.76 -18.11 6.82
CA GLN A 323 -7.28 -18.33 8.18
C GLN A 323 -7.53 -17.02 8.95
N GLY A 324 -7.19 -15.86 8.38
CA GLY A 324 -7.58 -14.58 8.95
C GLY A 324 -9.09 -14.45 9.08
N PHE A 325 -9.54 -13.73 10.10
CA PHE A 325 -10.95 -13.31 10.21
C PHE A 325 -11.34 -12.56 8.93
N TYR A 326 -12.59 -12.70 8.48
CA TYR A 326 -13.06 -12.10 7.23
C TYR A 326 -12.67 -10.61 7.12
N GLY A 327 -12.02 -10.25 6.01
CA GLY A 327 -11.56 -8.88 5.75
C GLY A 327 -10.32 -8.44 6.54
N THR A 328 -9.71 -9.33 7.33
CA THR A 328 -8.45 -9.07 8.06
C THR A 328 -7.26 -9.82 7.45
N PHE A 329 -6.06 -9.33 7.73
CA PHE A 329 -4.81 -9.85 7.18
C PHE A 329 -3.85 -10.18 8.31
N ILE A 330 -3.32 -11.41 8.31
CA ILE A 330 -2.55 -11.96 9.43
C ILE A 330 -1.03 -11.92 9.23
N SER A 331 -0.59 -11.33 8.11
CA SER A 331 0.82 -11.05 7.85
C SER A 331 1.13 -9.54 7.88
N PRO A 332 0.72 -8.75 8.91
CA PRO A 332 1.07 -7.35 9.00
C PRO A 332 2.51 -7.14 9.52
N PRO A 333 3.03 -5.90 9.46
CA PRO A 333 4.25 -5.50 10.15
C PRO A 333 4.21 -5.78 11.66
N VAL A 334 5.39 -6.02 12.26
CA VAL A 334 5.58 -6.26 13.71
C VAL A 334 6.55 -5.27 14.34
N LEU A 335 6.50 -5.07 15.66
CA LEU A 335 7.57 -4.36 16.38
C LEU A 335 8.82 -5.24 16.33
N ASP A 336 9.85 -4.76 15.64
CA ASP A 336 11.09 -5.50 15.40
C ASP A 336 12.24 -5.08 16.30
N GLY A 337 12.07 -4.01 17.09
CA GLY A 337 13.09 -3.46 17.98
C GLY A 337 14.26 -2.76 17.26
N ARG A 338 14.12 -2.47 15.96
CA ARG A 338 15.08 -1.73 15.15
C ARG A 338 14.41 -0.61 14.35
N LEU A 339 13.63 -0.95 13.31
CA LEU A 339 12.88 0.04 12.55
C LEU A 339 11.72 0.58 13.38
N PHE A 340 11.07 -0.31 14.12
CA PHE A 340 9.92 0.00 14.96
C PHE A 340 10.19 -0.49 16.39
N THR A 341 10.47 0.45 17.28
CA THR A 341 10.70 0.20 18.71
C THR A 341 9.45 0.45 19.56
N ARG A 342 8.44 1.08 18.97
CA ARG A 342 7.17 1.50 19.58
C ARG A 342 6.04 1.28 18.60
N ARG A 343 4.83 1.21 19.13
CA ARG A 343 3.62 1.10 18.30
C ARG A 343 3.37 2.39 17.51
N PRO A 344 2.69 2.29 16.35
CA PRO A 344 2.34 3.42 15.50
C PRO A 344 1.84 4.66 16.24
N ILE A 345 0.81 4.52 17.07
CA ILE A 345 0.21 5.65 17.78
C ILE A 345 1.16 6.24 18.84
N GLU A 346 1.92 5.40 19.54
CA GLU A 346 2.93 5.84 20.52
C GLU A 346 4.11 6.58 19.87
N ALA A 347 4.52 6.14 18.67
CA ALA A 347 5.59 6.77 17.90
C ALA A 347 5.17 8.18 17.44
N LEU A 348 3.96 8.33 16.91
CA LEU A 348 3.42 9.64 16.51
C LEU A 348 3.34 10.62 17.68
N LYS A 349 2.99 10.14 18.89
CA LYS A 349 2.96 10.95 20.12
C LYS A 349 4.32 11.53 20.51
N GLN A 350 5.42 10.97 20.03
CA GLN A 350 6.76 11.57 20.22
C GLN A 350 6.93 12.86 19.42
N GLY A 351 6.06 13.12 18.44
CA GLY A 351 6.09 14.30 17.58
C GLY A 351 7.34 14.36 16.69
N LYS A 352 7.95 13.21 16.40
CA LYS A 352 9.09 13.04 15.49
C LYS A 352 8.62 12.20 14.30
N VAL A 353 8.78 12.74 13.10
CA VAL A 353 8.44 12.06 11.84
C VAL A 353 9.53 12.31 10.81
N ASN A 354 9.73 11.34 9.93
CA ASN A 354 10.42 11.51 8.66
C ASN A 354 9.47 12.24 7.70
N GLY A 355 10.00 13.24 6.99
CA GLY A 355 9.21 14.11 6.11
C GLY A 355 8.77 15.41 6.76
N GLU A 356 8.37 16.36 5.92
CA GLU A 356 8.03 17.73 6.29
C GLU A 356 6.54 18.02 6.17
N SER A 357 5.83 17.32 5.29
CA SER A 357 4.40 17.52 5.05
C SER A 357 3.67 16.20 4.73
N LEU A 358 2.36 16.22 4.96
CA LEU A 358 1.46 15.08 4.76
C LEU A 358 0.20 15.51 4.01
N LEU A 359 -0.18 14.77 2.97
CA LEU A 359 -1.51 14.80 2.37
C LEU A 359 -2.19 13.45 2.62
N SER A 360 -3.29 13.43 3.37
CA SER A 360 -4.02 12.19 3.66
C SER A 360 -5.44 12.26 3.17
N VAL A 361 -5.83 11.32 2.32
CA VAL A 361 -7.19 11.18 1.78
C VAL A 361 -7.72 9.80 2.14
N PHE A 362 -9.02 9.68 2.36
CA PHE A 362 -9.68 8.39 2.64
C PHE A 362 -11.02 8.36 1.90
N ASN A 363 -11.55 7.16 1.65
CA ASN A 363 -12.84 6.95 1.00
C ASN A 363 -13.97 7.01 2.05
N ALA A 364 -15.12 7.61 1.73
CA ALA A 364 -16.19 7.82 2.71
C ALA A 364 -16.79 6.51 3.29
N ASN A 365 -16.62 5.38 2.60
CA ASN A 365 -17.15 4.07 2.99
C ASN A 365 -16.07 2.97 3.03
N GLU A 366 -14.94 3.25 3.72
CA GLU A 366 -13.78 2.33 3.80
C GLU A 366 -14.14 0.89 4.19
N GLY A 367 -14.97 0.73 5.22
CA GLY A 367 -15.25 -0.58 5.82
C GLY A 367 -16.09 -1.52 4.96
N TYR A 368 -16.75 -1.00 3.91
CA TYR A 368 -17.77 -1.73 3.16
C TYR A 368 -17.27 -3.06 2.59
N ILE A 369 -16.08 -3.06 2.00
CA ILE A 369 -15.53 -4.25 1.34
C ILE A 369 -14.89 -5.24 2.31
N PHE A 370 -14.71 -4.89 3.58
CA PHE A 370 -14.01 -5.72 4.56
C PHE A 370 -14.95 -6.40 5.58
N VAL A 371 -16.26 -6.18 5.44
CA VAL A 371 -17.29 -6.73 6.32
C VAL A 371 -18.13 -7.76 5.58
N ASN A 372 -18.48 -8.86 6.27
CA ASN A 372 -19.44 -9.82 5.74
C ASN A 372 -20.88 -9.33 5.96
N GLN A 373 -21.38 -8.56 4.99
CA GLN A 373 -22.69 -7.92 5.05
C GLN A 373 -23.87 -8.91 5.12
N SER A 374 -23.66 -10.16 4.73
CA SER A 374 -24.68 -11.21 4.80
C SER A 374 -24.79 -11.85 6.18
N ASN A 375 -23.80 -11.63 7.05
CA ASN A 375 -23.74 -12.18 8.40
C ASN A 375 -23.11 -11.15 9.36
N PRO A 376 -23.78 -10.01 9.58
CA PRO A 376 -23.29 -8.99 10.51
C PRO A 376 -23.26 -9.55 11.94
N MET A 377 -22.32 -9.05 12.73
CA MET A 377 -22.13 -9.46 14.10
C MET A 377 -22.71 -8.44 15.08
N ASN A 378 -22.75 -8.79 16.36
CA ASN A 378 -22.85 -7.78 17.40
C ASN A 378 -21.53 -7.00 17.45
N ALA A 379 -21.61 -5.68 17.61
CA ALA A 379 -20.48 -4.76 17.58
C ALA A 379 -19.32 -5.16 18.51
N SER A 380 -19.60 -5.52 19.77
CA SER A 380 -18.56 -6.00 20.71
C SER A 380 -17.88 -7.28 20.20
N THR A 381 -18.68 -8.21 19.67
CA THR A 381 -18.16 -9.47 19.10
C THR A 381 -17.33 -9.22 17.85
N TYR A 382 -17.75 -8.31 16.98
CA TYR A 382 -16.99 -7.91 15.81
C TYR A 382 -15.64 -7.29 16.20
N ALA A 383 -15.65 -6.33 17.12
CA ALA A 383 -14.45 -5.67 17.62
C ALA A 383 -13.45 -6.66 18.25
N MET A 384 -13.94 -7.64 19.03
CA MET A 384 -13.06 -8.69 19.60
C MET A 384 -12.53 -9.67 18.55
N ASN A 385 -13.21 -9.87 17.42
CA ASN A 385 -12.67 -10.66 16.30
C ASN A 385 -11.60 -9.88 15.52
N LEU A 386 -11.73 -8.55 15.41
CA LEU A 386 -10.69 -7.69 14.85
C LEU A 386 -9.48 -7.58 15.79
N PHE A 387 -9.73 -7.45 17.08
CA PHE A 387 -8.74 -7.21 18.13
C PHE A 387 -8.86 -8.26 19.25
N PRO A 388 -8.20 -9.42 19.11
CA PRO A 388 -8.34 -10.55 20.04
C PRO A 388 -7.84 -10.28 21.45
N THR A 389 -7.05 -9.21 21.63
CA THR A 389 -6.55 -8.75 22.92
C THR A 389 -7.43 -7.68 23.56
N LEU A 390 -8.55 -7.30 22.94
CA LEU A 390 -9.48 -6.31 23.46
C LEU A 390 -10.25 -6.85 24.67
N ASP A 391 -10.30 -6.06 25.74
CA ASP A 391 -11.07 -6.41 26.93
C ASP A 391 -12.60 -6.39 26.61
N PRO A 392 -13.37 -7.42 27.01
CA PRO A 392 -14.80 -7.45 26.72
C PRO A 392 -15.60 -6.27 27.26
N GLN A 393 -15.22 -5.70 28.42
CA GLN A 393 -15.91 -4.52 28.98
C GLN A 393 -15.64 -3.29 28.12
N VAL A 394 -14.41 -3.16 27.60
CA VAL A 394 -14.04 -2.09 26.67
C VAL A 394 -14.79 -2.25 25.33
N ALA A 395 -14.96 -3.48 24.85
CA ALA A 395 -15.78 -3.75 23.66
C ALA A 395 -17.25 -3.33 23.86
N ASP A 396 -17.82 -3.56 25.05
CA ASP A 396 -19.17 -3.12 25.39
C ASP A 396 -19.30 -1.59 25.58
N GLU A 397 -18.21 -0.92 25.96
CA GLU A 397 -18.15 0.55 25.95
C GLU A 397 -18.10 1.09 24.52
N MET A 398 -17.33 0.43 23.64
CA MET A 398 -17.29 0.75 22.22
C MET A 398 -18.67 0.62 21.57
N ASP A 399 -19.43 -0.46 21.84
CA ASP A 399 -20.75 -0.70 21.24
C ASP A 399 -21.70 0.50 21.43
N LYS A 400 -21.64 1.15 22.59
CA LYS A 400 -22.46 2.34 22.89
C LYS A 400 -22.19 3.51 21.93
N LEU A 401 -20.97 3.64 21.41
CA LEU A 401 -20.60 4.68 20.45
C LEU A 401 -21.17 4.45 19.05
N TYR A 402 -21.56 3.21 18.74
CA TYR A 402 -22.13 2.83 17.45
C TYR A 402 -23.61 2.42 17.56
N ALA A 403 -24.24 2.61 18.72
CA ALA A 403 -25.60 2.13 19.00
C ALA A 403 -26.70 2.78 18.15
N SER A 404 -26.42 3.92 17.49
CA SER A 404 -27.34 4.58 16.56
C SER A 404 -27.42 3.92 15.18
N PHE A 405 -26.50 3.01 14.87
CA PHE A 405 -26.38 2.35 13.57
C PHE A 405 -26.94 0.93 13.61
N ASN A 406 -27.37 0.40 12.46
CA ASN A 406 -27.74 -1.00 12.37
C ASN A 406 -26.49 -1.92 12.37
N SER A 407 -26.64 -3.21 12.66
CA SER A 407 -25.49 -4.12 12.84
C SER A 407 -24.51 -4.17 11.66
N THR A 408 -24.99 -4.07 10.42
CA THR A 408 -24.11 -4.04 9.25
C THR A 408 -23.32 -2.74 9.19
N GLU A 409 -23.96 -1.60 9.45
CA GLU A 409 -23.30 -0.30 9.55
C GLU A 409 -22.31 -0.24 10.72
N GLN A 410 -22.63 -0.86 11.85
CA GLN A 410 -21.73 -0.96 13.00
C GLN A 410 -20.42 -1.65 12.61
N ASP A 411 -20.49 -2.84 12.01
CA ASP A 411 -19.30 -3.58 11.57
C ASP A 411 -18.47 -2.75 10.57
N MET A 412 -19.12 -2.08 9.60
CA MET A 412 -18.46 -1.23 8.60
C MET A 412 -17.75 -0.04 9.23
N LEU A 413 -18.42 0.66 10.15
CA LEU A 413 -17.86 1.83 10.81
C LEU A 413 -16.75 1.43 11.78
N ILE A 414 -16.88 0.32 12.51
CA ILE A 414 -15.82 -0.19 13.39
C ILE A 414 -14.56 -0.52 12.58
N MET A 415 -14.70 -1.20 11.44
CA MET A 415 -13.60 -1.49 10.53
C MET A 415 -12.97 -0.19 9.97
N ALA A 416 -13.80 0.71 9.45
CA ALA A 416 -13.36 1.98 8.88
C ALA A 416 -12.62 2.84 9.91
N ASP A 417 -13.25 3.10 11.06
CA ASP A 417 -12.74 3.98 12.09
C ASP A 417 -11.45 3.41 12.70
N SER A 418 -11.43 2.12 13.05
CA SER A 418 -10.27 1.53 13.73
C SER A 418 -9.04 1.34 12.83
N MET A 419 -9.20 1.01 11.55
CA MET A 419 -8.08 0.64 10.68
C MET A 419 -7.69 1.71 9.64
N PHE A 420 -8.58 2.66 9.32
CA PHE A 420 -8.37 3.60 8.21
C PHE A 420 -8.60 5.08 8.58
N VAL A 421 -9.81 5.40 9.05
CA VAL A 421 -10.25 6.78 9.23
C VAL A 421 -9.58 7.42 10.44
N CYS A 422 -9.62 6.78 11.61
CA CYS A 422 -9.02 7.35 12.81
C CYS A 422 -7.49 7.45 12.77
N PRO A 423 -6.75 6.44 12.26
CA PRO A 423 -5.30 6.54 12.07
C PRO A 423 -4.86 7.76 11.27
N THR A 424 -5.67 8.23 10.32
CA THR A 424 -5.40 9.46 9.56
C THR A 424 -5.26 10.69 10.47
N TYR A 425 -6.12 10.84 11.48
CA TYR A 425 -6.05 12.01 12.38
C TYR A 425 -4.81 11.99 13.26
N TYR A 426 -4.41 10.81 13.75
CA TYR A 426 -3.17 10.68 14.53
C TYR A 426 -1.97 11.04 13.67
N HIS A 427 -1.93 10.56 12.42
CA HIS A 427 -0.86 10.86 11.49
C HIS A 427 -0.74 12.37 11.23
N LEU A 428 -1.86 13.04 10.92
CA LEU A 428 -1.91 14.50 10.71
C LEU A 428 -1.43 15.30 11.92
N SER A 429 -1.76 14.84 13.15
CA SER A 429 -1.34 15.52 14.38
C SER A 429 0.18 15.59 14.53
N ALA A 430 0.92 14.60 14.01
CA ALA A 430 2.37 14.55 14.10
C ALA A 430 3.09 15.54 13.16
N PHE A 431 2.43 16.01 12.10
CA PHE A 431 2.97 16.95 11.10
C PHE A 431 2.76 18.43 11.44
N ARG A 432 2.33 18.74 12.68
CA ARG A 432 2.35 20.09 13.31
C ARG A 432 1.90 21.25 12.41
N GLY A 433 0.79 21.05 11.69
CA GLY A 433 0.17 22.07 10.83
C GLY A 433 0.65 22.10 9.37
N LYS A 434 1.49 21.15 8.96
CA LYS A 434 1.84 20.87 7.56
C LYS A 434 1.15 19.60 7.03
N GLY A 435 -0.09 19.39 7.46
CA GLY A 435 -0.91 18.23 7.11
C GLY A 435 -2.24 18.66 6.51
N TRP A 436 -2.65 18.05 5.40
CA TRP A 436 -3.95 18.27 4.75
C TRP A 436 -4.76 16.98 4.75
N LYS A 437 -6.06 17.10 5.03
CA LYS A 437 -6.98 15.96 5.07
C LYS A 437 -8.04 16.10 3.98
N GLY A 438 -8.32 15.00 3.27
CA GLY A 438 -9.39 14.94 2.29
C GLY A 438 -10.25 13.70 2.48
N GLU A 439 -11.46 13.75 1.93
CA GLU A 439 -12.44 12.66 1.90
C GLU A 439 -12.92 12.51 0.45
N PHE A 440 -12.71 11.33 -0.13
CA PHE A 440 -13.30 10.95 -1.40
C PHE A 440 -14.70 10.40 -1.14
N ALA A 441 -15.72 11.03 -1.73
CA ALA A 441 -17.12 10.80 -1.40
C ALA A 441 -18.02 10.52 -2.62
N ILE A 442 -17.46 10.30 -3.81
CA ILE A 442 -18.25 9.89 -4.99
C ILE A 442 -18.92 8.54 -4.69
N PRO A 443 -20.26 8.46 -4.58
CA PRO A 443 -20.93 7.24 -4.14
C PRO A 443 -20.70 6.06 -5.08
N PRO A 444 -20.49 4.84 -4.53
CA PRO A 444 -20.63 4.47 -3.12
C PRO A 444 -19.35 4.68 -2.27
N ALA A 445 -18.28 5.23 -2.85
CA ALA A 445 -17.05 5.63 -2.17
C ALA A 445 -16.45 4.53 -1.29
N THR A 446 -16.39 3.30 -1.80
CA THR A 446 -15.78 2.19 -1.09
C THR A 446 -14.25 2.26 -1.16
N HIS A 447 -13.56 1.44 -0.37
CA HIS A 447 -12.09 1.44 -0.32
C HIS A 447 -11.46 1.21 -1.70
N GLY A 448 -10.58 2.13 -2.11
CA GLY A 448 -9.87 2.09 -3.40
C GLY A 448 -10.61 2.77 -4.57
N SER A 449 -11.81 3.31 -4.34
CA SER A 449 -12.61 3.96 -5.39
C SER A 449 -12.03 5.28 -5.90
N ASP A 450 -11.09 5.86 -5.16
CA ASP A 450 -10.31 7.02 -5.56
C ASP A 450 -9.19 6.68 -6.56
N VAL A 451 -8.70 5.43 -6.60
CA VAL A 451 -7.55 5.01 -7.43
C VAL A 451 -7.71 5.34 -8.92
N PRO A 452 -8.86 5.08 -9.57
CA PRO A 452 -9.04 5.43 -10.98
C PRO A 452 -8.91 6.93 -11.29
N TYR A 453 -9.02 7.80 -10.29
CA TYR A 453 -8.95 9.25 -10.50
C TYR A 453 -7.52 9.77 -10.63
N TYR A 454 -6.52 9.03 -10.16
CA TYR A 454 -5.10 9.33 -10.39
C TYR A 454 -4.36 8.23 -11.17
N TYR A 455 -4.95 7.04 -11.32
CA TYR A 455 -4.53 6.01 -12.28
C TYR A 455 -5.72 5.61 -13.18
N PRO A 456 -6.14 6.45 -14.14
CA PRO A 456 -7.27 6.14 -15.02
C PRO A 456 -7.07 4.87 -15.87
N SER A 457 -5.85 4.39 -16.08
CA SER A 457 -5.61 3.06 -16.67
C SER A 457 -6.21 1.91 -15.86
N LEU A 458 -6.49 2.11 -14.57
CA LEU A 458 -7.14 1.16 -13.68
C LEU A 458 -8.67 1.27 -13.63
N SER A 459 -9.28 2.13 -14.45
CA SER A 459 -10.73 2.35 -14.47
C SER A 459 -11.54 1.05 -14.64
N ASN A 460 -11.04 0.11 -15.45
CA ASN A 460 -11.72 -1.17 -15.70
C ASN A 460 -11.63 -2.16 -14.52
N LEU A 461 -10.77 -1.90 -13.54
CA LEU A 461 -10.64 -2.71 -12.32
C LEU A 461 -11.45 -2.13 -11.15
N SER A 462 -12.04 -0.94 -11.31
CA SER A 462 -12.89 -0.34 -10.29
C SER A 462 -14.15 -1.18 -10.08
N ALA A 463 -14.44 -1.54 -8.82
CA ALA A 463 -15.74 -2.13 -8.47
C ALA A 463 -16.85 -1.07 -8.41
N ASP A 464 -16.48 0.18 -8.12
CA ASP A 464 -17.41 1.29 -8.01
C ASP A 464 -17.55 2.03 -9.36
N PRO A 465 -18.76 2.57 -9.65
CA PRO A 465 -18.99 3.39 -10.84
C PRO A 465 -18.15 4.68 -10.78
N ILE A 466 -17.46 4.96 -11.88
CA ILE A 466 -16.61 6.16 -12.00
C ILE A 466 -17.45 7.35 -12.45
N PHE A 467 -17.40 8.44 -11.70
CA PHE A 467 -17.95 9.72 -12.10
C PHE A 467 -17.06 10.37 -13.18
N GLN A 468 -17.46 10.19 -14.44
CA GLN A 468 -16.75 10.67 -15.63
C GLN A 468 -16.92 12.18 -15.83
N ASN A 469 -16.26 12.99 -14.99
CA ASN A 469 -16.31 14.44 -15.07
C ASN A 469 -14.89 15.05 -15.08
N PRO A 470 -14.44 15.66 -16.20
CA PRO A 470 -13.09 16.21 -16.33
C PRO A 470 -12.70 17.23 -15.25
N ASP A 471 -13.64 18.06 -14.81
CA ASP A 471 -13.37 19.07 -13.78
C ASP A 471 -13.11 18.40 -12.42
N PHE A 472 -13.86 17.33 -12.12
CA PHE A 472 -13.59 16.50 -10.94
C PHE A 472 -12.23 15.81 -11.01
N PHE A 473 -11.89 15.18 -12.14
CA PHE A 473 -10.57 14.55 -12.33
C PHE A 473 -9.44 15.56 -12.14
N ASN A 474 -9.52 16.72 -12.82
CA ASN A 474 -8.53 17.78 -12.72
C ASN A 474 -8.39 18.32 -11.29
N ALA A 475 -9.51 18.48 -10.58
CA ALA A 475 -9.50 18.96 -9.21
C ALA A 475 -8.92 17.92 -8.24
N PHE A 476 -9.33 16.65 -8.35
CA PHE A 476 -8.86 15.59 -7.49
C PHE A 476 -7.38 15.29 -7.74
N SER A 477 -6.98 14.78 -8.91
CA SER A 477 -5.59 14.40 -9.15
C SER A 477 -4.63 15.60 -9.13
N GLY A 478 -5.08 16.76 -9.61
CA GLY A 478 -4.30 17.99 -9.62
C GLY A 478 -3.83 18.42 -8.23
N ALA A 479 -4.62 18.21 -7.17
CA ALA A 479 -4.21 18.53 -5.81
C ALA A 479 -3.08 17.62 -5.28
N PHE A 480 -3.03 16.36 -5.72
CA PHE A 480 -1.94 15.44 -5.38
C PHE A 480 -0.66 15.81 -6.14
N MET A 481 -0.78 16.14 -7.43
CA MET A 481 0.36 16.57 -8.25
C MET A 481 0.97 17.87 -7.73
N ALA A 482 0.13 18.84 -7.39
CA ALA A 482 0.52 20.06 -6.69
C ALA A 482 1.35 19.77 -5.44
N PHE A 483 0.86 18.86 -4.59
CA PHE A 483 1.56 18.48 -3.37
C PHE A 483 2.92 17.82 -3.65
N ILE A 484 3.03 16.95 -4.65
CA ILE A 484 4.31 16.31 -5.03
C ILE A 484 5.34 17.38 -5.41
N VAL A 485 4.94 18.35 -6.23
CA VAL A 485 5.81 19.40 -6.76
C VAL A 485 6.21 20.40 -5.67
N SER A 486 5.24 20.91 -4.91
CA SER A 486 5.43 22.06 -4.02
C SER A 486 5.25 21.81 -2.53
N GLN A 487 4.80 20.62 -2.13
CA GLN A 487 4.43 20.26 -0.75
C GLN A 487 3.18 20.98 -0.22
N ASN A 488 2.36 21.53 -1.11
CA ASN A 488 1.11 22.22 -0.78
C ASN A 488 0.02 21.92 -1.82
N PRO A 489 -1.12 21.32 -1.46
CA PRO A 489 -2.16 20.95 -2.44
C PRO A 489 -2.91 22.17 -3.01
N ASN A 490 -2.65 23.37 -2.49
CA ASN A 490 -3.24 24.61 -3.00
C ASN A 490 -2.48 25.21 -4.18
N ASP A 491 -1.22 24.83 -4.38
CA ASP A 491 -0.42 25.37 -5.48
C ASP A 491 -0.93 24.75 -6.79
N LYS A 492 -1.28 25.56 -7.78
CA LYS A 492 -1.92 25.06 -8.99
C LYS A 492 -0.88 24.86 -10.08
N LEU A 493 -0.70 23.62 -10.54
CA LEU A 493 0.12 23.31 -11.73
C LEU A 493 -0.55 23.77 -13.03
N ASN A 494 -1.87 23.97 -13.01
CA ASN A 494 -2.66 24.50 -14.11
C ASN A 494 -3.82 25.34 -13.57
N GLU A 495 -4.16 26.44 -14.23
CA GLU A 495 -5.30 27.32 -13.91
C GLU A 495 -6.64 26.58 -13.93
N THR A 496 -6.74 25.44 -14.64
CA THR A 496 -7.95 24.60 -14.67
C THR A 496 -8.20 23.79 -13.40
N ILE A 497 -7.24 23.71 -12.46
CA ILE A 497 -7.39 22.97 -11.20
C ILE A 497 -8.27 23.76 -10.23
N ALA A 498 -9.57 23.49 -10.23
CA ALA A 498 -10.57 24.21 -9.44
C ALA A 498 -10.83 23.63 -8.03
N THR A 499 -9.80 23.21 -7.27
CA THR A 499 -10.00 22.94 -5.83
C THR A 499 -10.13 24.24 -5.03
N PRO A 500 -11.14 24.37 -4.13
CA PRO A 500 -11.21 25.48 -3.18
C PRO A 500 -9.98 25.54 -2.28
N ALA A 501 -9.83 26.64 -1.53
CA ALA A 501 -8.76 26.76 -0.55
C ALA A 501 -8.83 25.61 0.46
N TRP A 502 -7.77 24.81 0.50
CA TRP A 502 -7.62 23.66 1.37
C TRP A 502 -6.71 24.04 2.54
N ALA A 503 -7.34 24.47 3.63
CA ALA A 503 -6.63 24.79 4.85
C ALA A 503 -5.93 23.54 5.42
N PRO A 504 -4.73 23.66 6.02
CA PRO A 504 -4.16 22.58 6.80
C PRO A 504 -5.13 22.11 7.88
N TYR A 505 -5.17 20.81 8.16
CA TYR A 505 -6.08 20.19 9.11
C TYR A 505 -6.02 20.82 10.52
N SER A 506 -4.85 21.31 10.94
CA SER A 506 -4.69 22.00 12.22
C SER A 506 -5.55 23.26 12.37
N ILE A 507 -6.01 23.84 11.25
CA ILE A 507 -6.93 24.97 11.24
C ILE A 507 -8.35 24.42 11.21
N ASN A 508 -9.10 24.63 12.30
CA ASN A 508 -10.51 24.25 12.44
C ASN A 508 -10.85 22.78 12.11
N ARG A 509 -9.86 21.86 12.10
CA ARG A 509 -10.04 20.45 11.72
C ARG A 509 -10.65 20.33 10.33
N THR A 510 -10.20 21.19 9.42
CA THR A 510 -10.73 21.27 8.07
C THR A 510 -10.28 20.09 7.22
N GLU A 511 -11.20 19.54 6.44
CA GLU A 511 -10.96 18.53 5.43
C GLU A 511 -11.65 18.90 4.11
N MET A 512 -11.04 18.52 2.99
CA MET A 512 -11.60 18.72 1.66
C MET A 512 -12.46 17.52 1.28
N VAL A 513 -13.72 17.74 0.93
CA VAL A 513 -14.62 16.70 0.43
C VAL A 513 -14.62 16.76 -1.09
N PHE A 514 -14.45 15.61 -1.72
CA PHE A 514 -14.57 15.41 -3.16
C PHE A 514 -15.80 14.57 -3.46
N ASN A 515 -16.90 15.23 -3.81
CA ASN A 515 -18.20 14.61 -4.01
C ASN A 515 -18.86 15.07 -5.33
N LYS A 516 -20.08 14.58 -5.56
CA LYS A 516 -21.03 15.06 -6.55
C LYS A 516 -22.40 15.31 -5.94
N THR A 517 -23.18 16.19 -6.54
CA THR A 517 -24.57 16.42 -6.16
C THR A 517 -25.48 15.28 -6.65
N GLY A 518 -26.73 15.26 -6.19
CA GLY A 518 -27.74 14.30 -6.68
C GLY A 518 -28.07 14.44 -8.17
N ASP A 519 -27.73 15.58 -8.78
CA ASP A 519 -27.90 15.86 -10.22
C ASP A 519 -26.60 15.63 -11.02
N ASP A 520 -25.63 14.90 -10.46
CA ASP A 520 -24.31 14.60 -11.06
C ASP A 520 -23.43 15.83 -11.37
N GLU A 521 -23.60 16.91 -10.61
CA GLU A 521 -22.71 18.09 -10.67
C GLU A 521 -21.53 17.93 -9.71
N VAL A 522 -20.38 18.54 -10.03
CA VAL A 522 -19.18 18.53 -9.16
C VAL A 522 -19.48 19.23 -7.83
N ASP A 523 -19.20 18.58 -6.71
CA ASP A 523 -19.34 19.13 -5.36
C ASP A 523 -18.03 18.96 -4.59
N ILE A 524 -17.15 19.95 -4.69
CA ILE A 524 -15.87 19.99 -3.97
C ILE A 524 -15.91 21.16 -3.01
N HIS A 525 -15.84 20.86 -1.71
CA HIS A 525 -15.93 21.86 -0.66
C HIS A 525 -15.14 21.47 0.58
N ALA A 526 -14.73 22.48 1.36
CA ALA A 526 -14.13 22.26 2.66
C ALA A 526 -15.22 22.09 3.72
N LYS A 527 -15.08 21.10 4.61
CA LYS A 527 -15.89 20.94 5.82
C LYS A 527 -14.99 20.86 7.06
N SER A 528 -15.58 21.04 8.24
CA SER A 528 -14.92 20.66 9.48
C SER A 528 -15.28 19.21 9.81
N THR A 529 -14.32 18.42 10.28
CA THR A 529 -14.61 17.06 10.73
C THR A 529 -15.69 17.05 11.82
N GLU A 530 -16.68 16.19 11.67
CA GLU A 530 -17.79 16.02 12.62
C GLU A 530 -17.30 15.58 14.02
N GLU A 531 -17.86 16.17 15.07
CA GLU A 531 -17.41 15.92 16.44
C GLU A 531 -17.70 14.47 16.89
N GLU A 532 -18.77 13.86 16.39
CA GLU A 532 -19.11 12.45 16.67
C GLU A 532 -18.03 11.49 16.16
N LEU A 533 -17.49 11.73 14.95
CA LEU A 533 -16.37 10.94 14.42
C LEU A 533 -15.11 11.14 15.27
N LEU A 534 -14.83 12.38 15.68
CA LEU A 534 -13.68 12.67 16.54
C LEU A 534 -13.83 12.04 17.94
N GLU A 535 -15.04 11.91 18.46
CA GLU A 535 -15.30 11.17 19.71
C GLU A 535 -14.95 9.69 19.56
N ARG A 536 -15.40 9.05 18.48
CA ARG A 536 -15.04 7.65 18.19
C ARG A 536 -13.54 7.48 17.97
N CYS A 537 -12.88 8.41 17.31
CA CYS A 537 -11.42 8.37 17.17
C CYS A 537 -10.71 8.56 18.51
N ARG A 538 -11.12 9.48 19.37
CA ARG A 538 -10.52 9.59 20.71
C ARG A 538 -10.68 8.31 21.54
N PHE A 539 -11.80 7.59 21.36
CA PHE A 539 -11.98 6.28 21.97
C PHE A 539 -10.98 5.26 21.41
N TRP A 540 -10.87 5.10 20.08
CA TRP A 540 -9.88 4.20 19.48
C TRP A 540 -8.44 4.53 19.88
N GLU A 541 -8.10 5.81 20.01
CA GLU A 541 -6.79 6.25 20.46
C GLU A 541 -6.50 5.86 21.92
N SER A 542 -7.52 5.90 22.79
CA SER A 542 -7.37 5.61 24.21
C SER A 542 -7.14 4.12 24.47
N ILE A 543 -7.65 3.26 23.59
CA ILE A 543 -7.53 1.79 23.66
C ILE A 543 -6.47 1.22 22.70
N ALA A 544 -5.64 2.08 22.11
CA ALA A 544 -4.53 1.67 21.26
C ALA A 544 -3.60 0.62 21.92
N PRO A 545 -3.31 0.67 23.24
CA PRO A 545 -2.52 -0.38 23.89
C PRO A 545 -3.13 -1.79 23.81
N GLU A 546 -4.46 -1.89 23.83
CA GLU A 546 -5.26 -3.10 23.75
C GLU A 546 -5.44 -3.59 22.31
N THR A 547 -5.63 -2.69 21.35
CA THR A 547 -5.72 -3.02 19.90
C THR A 547 -4.36 -3.27 19.26
N ARG A 548 -3.26 -2.97 19.98
CA ARG A 548 -1.87 -2.98 19.49
C ARG A 548 -1.63 -1.95 18.37
N GLN A 549 -2.41 -0.87 18.40
CA GLN A 549 -2.36 0.38 17.62
C GLN A 549 -1.11 1.23 17.90
#